data_AF-A0A3N5XB50-F1
#
_entry.id   AF-A0A3N5XB50-F1
#
_cell.length_a   1.000
_cell.length_b   1.000
_cell.length_c   1.000
_cell.angle_alpha   90.00
_cell.angle_beta   90.00
_cell.angle_gamma   90.00
#
_symmetry.space_group_name_H-M   'P 1'
#
loop_
_entity.id
_entity.type
_entity.pdbx_description
1 polymer ?
#
loop_
_entity_poly.entity_id
_entity_poly.type
_entity_poly.pdbx_seq_one_letter_code
_entity_poly.pdbx_strand_id
1 'polypeptide(L)' 'MEVNTLPGKTPLSLFPEIAKGTGLDFPHLVERILAGAGLKVRMRGR' A
#
# COMPACT_ATOMS: atom_id res chain seq x y z
N MET A 1 19.87 2.99 -8.73
CA MET A 1 18.43 3.08 -8.39
C MET A 1 17.97 1.68 -8.01
N GLU A 2 17.19 1.55 -6.95
CA GLU A 2 16.63 0.27 -6.48
C GLU A 2 15.10 0.32 -6.44
N VAL A 3 14.45 -0.84 -6.43
CA VAL A 3 13.01 -0.94 -6.29
C VAL A 3 12.69 -1.51 -4.92
N ASN A 4 12.00 -0.75 -4.09
CA ASN A 4 11.55 -1.18 -2.77
C ASN A 4 10.11 -1.71 -2.86
N THR A 5 9.93 -3.03 -2.71
CA THR A 5 8.62 -3.68 -2.74
C THR A 5 7.87 -3.58 -1.40
N LEU A 6 8.56 -3.21 -0.32
CA LEU A 6 8.01 -3.00 1.02
C LEU A 6 8.50 -1.64 1.59
N PRO A 7 8.10 -0.50 0.98
CA PRO A 7 8.51 0.80 1.47
C PRO A 7 7.88 1.08 2.84
N GLY A 8 8.49 1.97 3.62
CA GLY A 8 7.93 2.45 4.88
C GLY A 8 6.48 2.93 4.71
N LYS A 9 5.60 2.51 5.63
CA LYS A 9 4.14 2.75 5.56
C LYS A 9 3.58 3.47 6.79
N THR A 10 4.43 4.11 7.59
CA THR A 10 3.97 4.99 8.67
C THR A 10 3.57 6.35 8.09
N PRO A 11 2.75 7.16 8.75
CA PRO A 11 2.32 8.45 8.22
C PRO A 11 3.46 9.39 7.80
N LEU A 12 4.60 9.33 8.49
CA LEU A 12 5.79 10.15 8.19
C LEU A 12 6.78 9.49 7.21
N SER A 13 6.45 8.32 6.66
CA SER A 13 7.28 7.66 5.66
C SER A 13 7.17 8.36 4.30
N LEU A 14 8.20 8.23 3.45
CA LEU A 14 8.23 8.85 2.11
C LEU A 14 7.08 8.39 1.20
N PHE A 15 6.70 7.11 1.25
CA PHE A 15 5.65 6.58 0.38
C PHE A 15 4.27 7.23 0.64
N PRO A 16 3.80 7.33 1.90
CA PRO A 16 2.62 8.15 2.25
C PRO A 16 2.74 9.65 1.94
N GLU A 17 3.90 10.27 2.19
CA GLU A 17 4.09 11.70 1.89
C GLU A 17 3.99 12.00 0.38
N ILE A 18 4.54 11.11 -0.46
CA ILE A 18 4.38 11.20 -1.92
C ILE A 18 2.91 11.08 -2.32
N ALA A 19 2.18 10.12 -1.75
CA ALA A 19 0.74 9.95 -2.03
C ALA A 19 -0.06 11.21 -1.64
N LYS A 20 0.25 11.81 -0.48
CA LYS A 20 -0.35 13.07 -0.03
C LYS A 20 -0.09 14.21 -1.01
N GLY A 21 1.12 14.30 -1.58
CA GLY A 21 1.45 15.26 -2.64
C GLY A 21 0.59 15.12 -3.91
N THR A 22 -0.05 13.96 -4.12
CA THR A 22 -1.01 13.71 -5.20
C THR A 22 -2.48 13.89 -4.79
N GLY A 23 -2.74 14.37 -3.57
CA GLY A 23 -4.09 14.56 -3.03
C GLY A 23 -4.69 13.31 -2.37
N LEU A 24 -3.90 12.26 -2.15
CA LEU A 24 -4.33 11.03 -1.47
C LEU A 24 -3.85 11.02 -0.01
N ASP A 25 -4.75 11.23 0.95
CA ASP A 25 -4.39 11.19 2.36
C ASP A 25 -4.06 9.77 2.86
N PHE A 26 -3.52 9.67 4.08
CA PHE A 26 -3.05 8.40 4.63
C PHE A 26 -4.19 7.36 4.82
N PRO A 27 -5.35 7.69 5.42
CA PRO A 27 -6.48 6.76 5.48
C PRO A 27 -6.91 6.23 4.11
N HIS A 28 -7.09 7.10 3.12
CA HIS A 28 -7.50 6.68 1.77
C HIS A 28 -6.42 5.84 1.06
N LEU A 29 -5.13 6.10 1.33
CA LEU A 29 -4.03 5.26 0.86
C LEU A 29 -4.11 3.84 1.44
N VAL A 30 -4.39 3.71 2.74
CA VAL A 30 -4.53 2.40 3.41
C VAL A 30 -5.68 1.61 2.79
N GLU A 31 -6.84 2.24 2.58
CA GLU A 31 -7.98 1.61 1.91
C GLU A 31 -7.62 1.10 0.51
N ARG A 32 -6.87 1.90 -0.28
CA ARG A 32 -6.39 1.48 -1.60
C ARG A 32 -5.48 0.25 -1.56
N ILE A 33 -4.59 0.16 -0.57
CA ILE A 33 -3.71 -1.01 -0.38
C ILE A 33 -4.56 -2.24 -0.04
N LEU A 34 -5.50 -2.10 0.89
CA LEU A 34 -6.39 -3.19 1.30
C LEU A 34 -7.24 -3.72 0.14
N ALA A 35 -7.78 -2.82 -0.69
CA ALA A 35 -8.55 -3.20 -1.89
C ALA A 35 -7.75 -4.08 -2.87
N GLY A 36 -6.41 -3.96 -2.90
CA GLY A 36 -5.52 -4.76 -3.74
C GLY A 36 -4.89 -5.98 -3.05
N ALA A 37 -5.11 -6.18 -1.76
CA ALA A 37 -4.39 -7.16 -0.93
C ALA A 37 -4.96 -8.59 -0.96
N GLY A 38 -5.85 -8.89 -1.92
CA GLY A 38 -6.45 -10.23 -2.06
C GLY A 38 -5.41 -11.33 -2.29
N LEU A 39 -5.64 -12.51 -1.69
CA LEU A 39 -4.83 -13.71 -1.91
C LEU A 39 -4.86 -14.10 -3.39
N LYS A 40 -3.68 -14.15 -4.02
CA LYS A 40 -3.51 -14.58 -5.42
C LYS A 40 -3.46 -16.10 -5.57
N VAL A 41 -3.35 -16.81 -4.46
CA VAL A 41 -3.36 -18.28 -4.44
C VAL A 41 -4.79 -18.79 -4.30
N ARG A 42 -5.15 -19.78 -5.11
CA ARG A 42 -6.41 -20.49 -4.96
C ARG A 42 -6.34 -21.26 -3.64
N MET A 43 -7.22 -20.94 -2.69
CA MET A 43 -7.42 -21.82 -1.52
C MET A 43 -7.74 -23.22 -2.05
N ARG A 44 -6.83 -24.18 -1.85
CA ARG A 44 -7.18 -25.59 -1.96
C ARG A 44 -8.09 -25.89 -0.77
N GLY A 45 -9.39 -25.79 -1.01
CA GLY A 45 -10.41 -26.21 -0.07
C GLY A 45 -10.27 -27.70 0.23
N ARG A 46 -10.59 -28.06 1.47
CA ARG A 46 -11.07 -29.40 1.82
C ARG A 46 -12.36 -29.69 1.06
#